data_AF-A0A4Y2FX10-F1
#
_entry.id   AF-A0A4Y2FX10-F1
#
_cell.length_a   1.000
_cell.length_b   1.000
_cell.length_c   1.000
_cell.angle_alpha   90.00
_cell.angle_beta   90.00
_cell.angle_gamma   90.00
#
_symmetry.space_group_name_H-M   'P 1'
#
loop_
_entity.id
_entity.type
_entity.pdbx_description
1 polymer ?
#
loop_
_entity_poly.entity_id
_entity_poly.type
_entity_poly.pdbx_seq_one_letter_code
_entity_poly.pdbx_strand_id
1 'polypeptide(L)'
;MSSLTRHKNLSEERILNQKVVELYARLKHAEMLNLERRSDIFHLRQHFGTLLNAATKLDNVNSSIRSGISNLLKDSQQLLAGIQGGVDLQLPSIHHFLPHLLSSPDSLSPSIKLSRGRSGVTMVLGIPTVKREVQSYLMSTLQNLIENMSPEERNDAVIIVFIAE
;
A
#
# COMPACT_ATOMS: atom_id res chain seq x y z
N MET A 1 -24.67 -28.59 36.65
CA MET A 1 -23.32 -28.27 36.13
C MET A 1 -23.31 -27.16 35.08
N SER A 2 -24.38 -26.35 34.90
CA SER A 2 -24.41 -25.27 33.88
C SER A 2 -24.13 -23.86 34.40
N SER A 3 -24.10 -23.62 35.72
CA SER A 3 -23.80 -22.28 36.26
C SER A 3 -22.30 -21.98 36.31
N LEU A 4 -21.45 -23.00 36.51
CA LEU A 4 -20.00 -22.84 36.66
C LEU A 4 -19.30 -22.44 35.34
N THR A 5 -19.81 -22.93 34.21
CA THR A 5 -19.33 -22.58 32.85
C THR A 5 -19.70 -21.16 32.44
N ARG A 6 -20.85 -20.65 32.89
CA ARG A 6 -21.31 -19.28 32.59
C ARG A 6 -20.45 -18.21 33.27
N HIS A 7 -20.00 -18.46 34.50
CA HIS A 7 -19.11 -17.56 35.23
C HIS A 7 -17.69 -17.52 34.64
N LYS A 8 -17.18 -18.66 34.16
CA LYS A 8 -15.87 -18.74 33.50
C LYS A 8 -15.83 -17.93 32.20
N ASN A 9 -16.91 -18.02 31.41
CA ASN A 9 -17.05 -17.27 30.16
C ASN A 9 -17.13 -15.74 30.39
N LEU A 10 -17.87 -15.31 31.42
CA LEU A 10 -17.95 -13.89 31.83
C LEU A 10 -16.58 -13.35 32.29
N SER A 11 -15.75 -14.18 32.92
CA SER A 11 -14.40 -13.81 33.33
C SER A 11 -13.46 -13.64 32.14
N GLU A 12 -13.53 -14.56 31.16
CA GLU A 12 -12.74 -14.50 29.92
C GLU A 12 -13.13 -13.28 29.07
N GLU A 13 -14.43 -12.97 28.97
CA GLU A 13 -14.95 -11.78 28.29
C GLU A 13 -14.48 -10.49 28.97
N ARG A 14 -14.45 -10.44 30.30
CA ARG A 14 -13.91 -9.29 31.05
C ARG A 14 -12.42 -9.09 30.81
N ILE A 15 -11.64 -10.17 30.78
CA ILE A 15 -10.20 -10.13 30.47
C ILE A 15 -9.97 -9.64 29.04
N LEU A 16 -10.77 -10.11 28.08
CA LEU A 16 -10.66 -9.69 26.69
C LEU A 16 -10.97 -8.20 26.52
N ASN A 17 -12.07 -7.73 27.13
CA ASN A 17 -12.44 -6.31 27.12
C ASN A 17 -11.36 -5.44 27.78
N GLN A 18 -10.79 -5.88 28.89
CA GLN A 18 -9.69 -5.18 29.55
C GLN A 18 -8.46 -5.09 28.62
N LYS A 19 -8.14 -6.17 27.91
CA LYS A 19 -7.02 -6.21 26.96
C LYS A 19 -7.25 -5.33 25.74
N VAL A 20 -8.48 -5.24 25.24
CA VAL A 20 -8.87 -4.32 24.16
C VAL A 20 -8.66 -2.87 24.59
N VAL A 21 -9.13 -2.50 25.78
CA VAL A 21 -8.93 -1.15 26.34
C VAL A 21 -7.44 -0.84 26.52
N GLU A 22 -6.66 -1.80 27.00
CA GLU A 22 -5.20 -1.66 27.11
C GLU A 22 -4.53 -1.43 25.75
N LEU A 23 -4.90 -2.23 24.74
CA LEU A 23 -4.36 -2.09 23.39
C LEU A 23 -4.73 -0.75 22.76
N TYR A 24 -5.95 -0.26 22.95
CA TYR A 24 -6.36 1.08 22.53
C TYR A 24 -5.53 2.17 23.20
N ALA A 25 -5.27 2.06 24.50
CA ALA A 25 -4.43 3.02 25.22
C ALA A 25 -2.98 3.01 24.70
N ARG A 26 -2.41 1.81 24.45
CA ARG A 26 -1.07 1.67 23.87
C ARG A 26 -0.98 2.23 22.45
N LEU A 27 -1.98 1.97 21.61
CA LEU A 27 -2.07 2.50 20.26
C LEU A 27 -2.08 4.03 20.28
N LYS A 28 -2.98 4.62 21.08
CA LYS A 28 -3.10 6.08 21.21
C LYS A 28 -1.80 6.73 21.70
N HIS A 29 -1.11 6.09 22.64
CA HIS A 29 0.18 6.55 23.13
C HIS A 29 1.26 6.48 22.02
N ALA A 30 1.31 5.38 21.27
CA ALA A 30 2.23 5.23 20.14
C ALA A 30 1.97 6.28 19.04
N GLU A 31 0.70 6.59 18.75
CA GLU A 31 0.32 7.66 17.83
C GLU A 31 0.79 9.03 18.33
N MET A 32 0.57 9.34 19.61
CA MET A 32 1.02 10.60 20.22
C MET A 32 2.55 10.77 20.11
N LEU A 33 3.31 9.73 20.45
CA LEU A 33 4.78 9.75 20.32
C LEU A 33 5.24 9.92 18.87
N ASN A 34 4.55 9.28 17.93
CA ASN A 34 4.86 9.46 16.51
C ASN A 34 4.55 10.88 16.04
N LEU A 35 3.47 11.51 16.52
CA LEU A 35 3.16 12.91 16.21
C LEU A 35 4.21 13.87 16.76
N GLU A 36 4.69 13.65 17.98
CA GLU A 36 5.78 14.44 18.58
C GLU A 36 7.06 14.31 17.75
N ARG A 37 7.49 13.07 17.46
CA ARG A 37 8.67 12.80 16.64
C ARG A 37 8.56 13.44 15.24
N ARG A 38 7.35 13.54 14.67
CA ARG A 38 7.12 14.23 13.40
C ARG A 38 7.40 15.72 13.50
N SER A 39 6.99 16.36 14.59
CA SER A 39 7.28 17.77 14.84
C SER A 39 8.79 18.00 14.91
N ASP A 40 9.50 17.15 15.63
CA ASP A 40 10.96 17.25 15.78
C ASP A 40 11.68 17.10 14.43
N ILE A 41 11.29 16.09 13.63
CA ILE A 41 11.85 15.88 12.29
C ILE A 41 11.56 17.09 11.39
N PHE A 42 10.38 17.69 11.51
CA PHE A 42 10.03 18.91 10.77
C PHE A 42 10.93 20.08 11.16
N HIS A 43 11.16 20.32 12.46
CA HIS A 43 12.08 21.35 12.93
C HIS A 43 13.52 21.09 12.46
N LEU A 44 14.00 19.86 12.59
CA LEU A 44 15.34 19.46 12.15
C LEU A 44 15.52 19.72 10.65
N ARG A 45 14.49 19.44 9.84
CA ARG A 45 14.48 19.74 8.41
C ARG A 45 14.61 21.24 8.13
N GLN A 46 13.86 22.09 8.84
CA GLN A 46 13.94 23.54 8.64
C GLN A 46 15.35 24.05 8.95
N HIS A 47 15.94 23.59 10.06
CA HIS A 47 17.32 23.91 10.41
C HIS A 47 18.33 23.41 9.37
N PHE A 48 18.16 22.18 8.86
CA PHE A 48 19.06 21.65 7.85
C PHE A 48 18.94 22.41 6.53
N GLY A 49 17.72 22.77 6.10
CA GLY A 49 17.49 23.58 4.91
C GLY A 49 18.09 24.98 5.00
N THR A 50 18.02 25.64 6.16
CA THR A 50 18.65 26.96 6.36
C THR A 50 20.17 26.87 6.35
N LEU A 51 20.76 25.85 6.99
CA LEU A 51 22.20 25.60 6.95
C LEU A 51 22.69 25.30 5.53
N LEU A 52 21.93 24.52 4.76
CA LEU A 52 22.26 24.19 3.37
C LEU A 52 22.28 25.43 2.49
N ASN A 53 21.27 26.29 2.64
CA ASN A 53 21.18 27.57 1.92
C ASN A 53 22.25 28.58 2.37
N ALA A 54 22.73 28.50 3.61
CA ALA A 54 23.85 29.31 4.09
C ALA A 54 25.19 28.81 3.51
N ALA A 55 25.39 27.50 3.43
CA ALA A 55 26.59 26.88 2.88
C ALA A 55 26.78 27.17 1.38
N THR A 56 25.70 27.31 0.61
CA THR A 56 25.77 27.67 -0.82
C THR A 56 26.10 29.15 -1.07
N LYS A 57 25.84 30.03 -0.10
CA LYS A 57 26.12 31.48 -0.17
C LYS A 57 27.55 31.85 0.25
N LEU A 58 28.37 30.87 0.63
CA LEU A 58 29.76 31.11 1.03
C LEU A 58 30.66 31.18 -0.22
N ASP A 59 30.79 32.38 -0.79
CA ASP A 59 31.46 32.63 -2.08
C ASP A 59 32.99 32.52 -2.07
N ASN A 60 33.62 32.19 -0.93
CA ASN A 60 35.08 32.33 -0.72
C ASN A 60 35.81 31.00 -0.42
N VAL A 61 35.31 29.89 -0.95
CA VAL A 61 35.82 28.53 -0.69
C VAL A 61 36.45 27.93 -1.96
N ASN A 62 37.61 27.27 -1.83
CA ASN A 62 38.31 26.58 -2.92
C ASN A 62 37.37 25.72 -3.78
N SER A 63 37.58 25.74 -5.10
CA SER A 63 36.71 25.11 -6.11
C SER A 63 36.47 23.60 -5.89
N SER A 64 37.46 22.88 -5.37
CA SER A 64 37.38 21.45 -5.04
C SER A 64 36.49 21.15 -3.83
N ILE A 65 36.52 22.00 -2.80
CA ILE A 65 35.64 21.89 -1.63
C ILE A 65 34.20 22.27 -2.02
N ARG A 66 34.03 23.28 -2.88
CA ARG A 66 32.71 23.64 -3.44
C ARG A 66 32.09 22.47 -4.22
N SER A 67 32.88 21.74 -5.00
CA SER A 67 32.41 20.56 -5.73
C SER A 67 31.96 19.45 -4.77
N GLY A 68 32.74 19.16 -3.73
CA GLY A 68 32.38 18.17 -2.71
C GLY A 68 31.10 18.54 -1.94
N ILE A 69 31.00 19.80 -1.51
CA ILE A 69 29.79 20.33 -0.86
C ILE A 69 28.60 20.28 -1.82
N SER A 70 28.77 20.60 -3.11
CA SER A 70 27.67 20.59 -4.09
C SER A 70 27.14 19.19 -4.40
N ASN A 71 28.00 18.16 -4.39
CA ASN A 71 27.59 16.78 -4.60
C ASN A 71 26.82 16.25 -3.39
N LEU A 72 27.36 16.48 -2.17
CA LEU A 72 26.65 16.20 -0.92
C LEU A 72 25.32 16.96 -0.83
N LEU A 73 25.27 18.19 -1.35
CA LEU A 73 24.06 19.02 -1.41
C LEU A 73 22.99 18.39 -2.31
N LYS A 74 23.37 17.88 -3.49
CA LYS A 74 22.43 17.26 -4.44
C LYS A 74 21.83 16.00 -3.84
N ASP A 75 22.66 15.17 -3.23
CA ASP A 75 22.22 13.95 -2.55
C ASP A 75 21.27 14.28 -1.40
N SER A 76 21.60 15.30 -0.60
CA SER A 76 20.74 15.73 0.51
C SER A 76 19.46 16.42 0.03
N GLN A 77 19.50 17.22 -1.04
CA GLN A 77 18.31 17.82 -1.62
C GLN A 77 17.36 16.78 -2.23
N GLN A 78 17.87 15.69 -2.81
CA GLN A 78 17.04 14.58 -3.29
C GLN A 78 16.35 13.83 -2.14
N LEU A 79 17.09 13.57 -1.06
CA LEU A 79 16.52 12.96 0.15
C LEU A 79 15.49 13.87 0.83
N LEU A 80 15.75 15.18 0.88
CA LEU A 80 14.81 16.17 1.41
C LEU A 80 13.62 16.42 0.47
N ALA A 81 13.80 16.33 -0.85
CA ALA A 81 12.74 16.40 -1.88
C ALA A 81 11.74 15.25 -1.72
N GLY A 82 12.22 14.04 -1.42
CA GLY A 82 11.36 12.91 -1.03
C GLY A 82 10.53 13.17 0.23
N ILE A 83 10.92 14.14 1.05
CA ILE A 83 10.23 14.59 2.26
C ILE A 83 9.44 15.91 2.00
N GLN A 84 9.69 16.63 0.89
CA GLN A 84 9.05 17.92 0.56
C GLN A 84 7.61 17.78 0.06
N GLY A 85 7.22 16.63 -0.50
CA GLY A 85 5.82 16.24 -0.61
C GLY A 85 5.32 15.91 0.80
N GLY A 86 4.81 16.93 1.51
CA GLY A 86 4.72 16.92 2.96
C GLY A 86 4.10 15.65 3.51
N VAL A 87 4.90 14.84 4.23
CA VAL A 87 4.61 13.44 4.62
C VAL A 87 3.46 12.93 3.77
N ASP A 88 3.73 12.79 2.47
CA ASP A 88 2.87 12.00 1.61
C ASP A 88 2.58 10.78 2.46
N LEU A 89 1.31 10.50 2.74
CA LEU A 89 0.99 9.13 3.06
C LEU A 89 1.49 8.42 1.81
N GLN A 90 2.74 7.98 1.79
CA GLN A 90 3.19 6.95 0.90
C GLN A 90 2.38 5.78 1.41
N LEU A 91 1.12 5.74 0.96
CA LEU A 91 0.28 4.58 1.00
C LEU A 91 1.22 3.51 0.47
N PRO A 92 1.50 2.49 1.30
CA PRO A 92 2.51 1.52 0.94
C PRO A 92 2.19 1.08 -0.48
N SER A 93 3.15 1.30 -1.40
CA SER A 93 2.95 0.93 -2.80
C SER A 93 2.51 -0.52 -2.84
N ILE A 94 1.78 -0.95 -3.86
CA ILE A 94 1.40 -2.36 -3.99
C ILE A 94 2.61 -3.31 -3.85
N HIS A 95 3.80 -2.85 -4.23
CA HIS A 95 5.08 -3.54 -4.07
C HIS A 95 5.53 -3.73 -2.61
N HIS A 96 5.06 -2.91 -1.68
CA HIS A 96 5.28 -3.12 -0.25
C HIS A 96 4.56 -4.38 0.25
N PHE A 97 3.35 -4.64 -0.24
CA PHE A 97 2.56 -5.82 0.10
C PHE A 97 2.88 -7.02 -0.81
N LEU A 98 3.29 -6.77 -2.04
CA LEU A 98 3.61 -7.77 -3.06
C LEU A 98 5.04 -7.57 -3.57
N PRO A 99 6.07 -7.81 -2.73
CA PRO A 99 7.46 -7.56 -3.09
C PRO A 99 7.98 -8.45 -4.22
N HIS A 100 7.35 -9.61 -4.45
CA HIS A 100 7.67 -10.50 -5.58
C HIS A 100 7.33 -9.88 -6.94
N LEU A 101 6.50 -8.83 -6.99
CA LEU A 101 6.25 -8.09 -8.23
C LEU A 101 7.46 -7.24 -8.65
N LEU A 102 8.37 -6.90 -7.72
CA LEU A 102 9.59 -6.16 -8.06
C LEU A 102 10.58 -7.01 -8.86
N SER A 103 10.59 -8.32 -8.66
CA SER A 103 11.45 -9.23 -9.42
C SER A 103 10.85 -9.63 -10.76
N SER A 104 9.52 -9.50 -10.91
CA SER A 104 8.77 -9.96 -12.09
C SER A 104 7.73 -8.91 -12.53
N PRO A 105 8.14 -7.87 -13.27
CA PRO A 105 7.23 -6.79 -13.69
C PRO A 105 6.08 -7.29 -14.57
N ASP A 106 6.30 -8.37 -15.32
CA ASP A 106 5.27 -8.98 -16.18
C ASP A 106 4.27 -9.86 -15.42
N SER A 107 4.47 -10.09 -14.11
CA SER A 107 3.64 -10.99 -13.29
C SER A 107 2.20 -10.52 -13.13
N LEU A 108 1.91 -9.24 -13.38
CA LEU A 108 0.55 -8.69 -13.34
C LEU A 108 -0.17 -8.78 -14.69
N SER A 109 0.51 -9.22 -15.74
CA SER A 109 -0.11 -9.40 -17.04
C SER A 109 -0.75 -10.79 -17.13
N PRO A 110 -2.02 -10.89 -17.59
CA PRO A 110 -2.65 -12.18 -17.76
C PRO A 110 -1.99 -12.95 -18.91
N SER A 111 -1.81 -14.26 -18.76
CA SER A 111 -1.21 -15.13 -19.79
C SER A 111 -1.98 -15.10 -21.11
N ILE A 112 -3.29 -14.83 -21.06
CA ILE A 112 -4.16 -14.68 -22.23
C ILE A 112 -5.02 -13.44 -22.06
N LYS A 113 -4.99 -12.54 -23.05
CA LYS A 113 -5.80 -11.32 -23.07
C LYS A 113 -6.70 -11.30 -24.30
N LEU A 114 -8.01 -11.43 -24.08
CA LEU A 114 -9.05 -11.35 -25.10
C LEU A 114 -9.95 -10.15 -24.84
N SER A 115 -9.44 -8.93 -25.03
CA SER A 115 -10.22 -7.70 -24.77
C SER A 115 -10.70 -6.99 -26.03
N ARG A 116 -10.31 -7.44 -27.25
CA ARG A 116 -10.55 -6.71 -28.52
C ARG A 116 -10.14 -5.23 -28.45
N GLY A 117 -9.12 -4.89 -27.65
CA GLY A 117 -8.66 -3.50 -27.47
C GLY A 117 -9.54 -2.64 -26.55
N ARG A 118 -10.50 -3.22 -25.83
CA ARG A 118 -11.31 -2.50 -24.83
C ARG A 118 -10.41 -1.97 -23.71
N SER A 119 -10.59 -0.70 -23.37
CA SER A 119 -9.90 0.05 -22.31
C SER A 119 -10.87 1.04 -21.67
N GLY A 120 -10.67 1.38 -20.40
CA GLY A 120 -11.51 2.35 -19.68
C GLY A 120 -12.86 1.79 -19.23
N VAL A 121 -12.94 0.49 -18.97
CA VAL A 121 -14.16 -0.14 -18.44
C VAL A 121 -14.43 0.29 -17.00
N THR A 122 -15.70 0.41 -16.62
CA THR A 122 -16.08 0.73 -15.25
C THR A 122 -16.11 -0.50 -14.34
N MET A 123 -16.31 -1.69 -14.91
CA MET A 123 -16.47 -2.94 -14.17
C MET A 123 -15.41 -3.98 -14.53
N VAL A 124 -14.82 -4.60 -13.51
CA VAL A 124 -13.89 -5.73 -13.65
C VAL A 124 -14.34 -6.87 -12.74
N LEU A 125 -14.57 -8.05 -13.31
CA LEU A 125 -14.95 -9.25 -12.56
C LEU A 125 -13.80 -10.26 -12.52
N GLY A 126 -13.35 -10.61 -11.32
CA GLY A 126 -12.40 -11.68 -11.08
C GLY A 126 -13.11 -13.02 -10.84
N ILE A 127 -12.79 -14.05 -11.63
CA ILE A 127 -13.30 -15.41 -11.46
C ILE A 127 -12.13 -16.33 -11.08
N PRO A 128 -11.97 -16.68 -9.80
CA PRO A 128 -11.04 -17.71 -9.39
C PRO A 128 -11.64 -19.10 -9.69
N THR A 129 -10.85 -19.97 -10.29
CA THR A 129 -11.22 -21.37 -10.56
C THR A 129 -10.04 -22.29 -10.31
N VAL A 130 -10.32 -23.58 -10.11
CA VAL A 130 -9.32 -24.64 -9.98
C VAL A 130 -9.52 -25.63 -11.12
N LYS A 131 -8.44 -26.17 -11.65
CA LYS A 131 -8.54 -27.25 -12.63
C LYS A 131 -9.19 -28.48 -11.96
N ARG A 132 -10.21 -29.04 -12.59
CA ARG A 132 -10.88 -30.27 -12.13
C ARG A 132 -10.90 -31.29 -13.23
N GLU A 133 -10.70 -32.56 -12.88
CA GLU A 133 -10.67 -33.67 -13.84
C GLU A 133 -12.06 -34.03 -14.37
N VAL A 134 -13.11 -33.91 -13.54
CA VAL A 134 -14.45 -34.40 -13.86
C VAL A 134 -15.32 -33.35 -14.55
N GLN A 135 -15.51 -32.18 -13.93
CA GLN A 135 -16.34 -31.11 -14.49
C GLN A 135 -15.81 -29.73 -14.10
N SER A 136 -15.63 -28.88 -15.12
CA SER A 136 -15.29 -27.47 -14.94
C SER A 136 -16.57 -26.62 -14.90
N TYR A 137 -16.72 -25.82 -13.84
CA TYR A 137 -17.83 -24.86 -13.73
C TYR A 137 -17.55 -23.54 -14.47
N LEU A 138 -16.34 -23.36 -15.01
CA LEU A 138 -15.92 -22.08 -15.58
C LEU A 138 -16.82 -21.65 -16.75
N MET A 139 -17.08 -22.57 -17.69
CA MET A 139 -17.84 -22.25 -18.90
C MET A 139 -19.30 -21.91 -18.56
N SER A 140 -19.94 -22.71 -17.69
CA SER A 140 -21.30 -22.43 -17.24
C SER A 140 -21.39 -21.10 -16.48
N THR A 141 -20.40 -20.80 -15.64
CA THR A 141 -20.37 -19.53 -14.91
C THR A 141 -20.21 -18.34 -15.86
N LEU A 142 -19.27 -18.42 -16.80
CA LEU A 142 -19.06 -17.36 -17.79
C LEU A 142 -20.30 -17.12 -18.65
N GLN A 143 -20.95 -18.20 -19.09
CA GLN A 143 -22.17 -18.11 -19.90
C GLN A 143 -23.30 -17.44 -19.12
N ASN A 144 -23.58 -17.92 -17.91
CA ASN A 144 -24.59 -17.31 -17.03
C ASN A 144 -24.29 -15.84 -16.76
N LEU A 145 -23.03 -15.49 -16.52
CA LEU A 145 -22.63 -14.11 -16.24
C LEU A 145 -22.90 -13.21 -17.44
N ILE A 146 -22.49 -13.64 -18.64
CA ILE A 146 -22.65 -12.86 -19.88
C ILE A 146 -24.13 -12.72 -20.25
N GLU A 147 -24.91 -13.80 -20.12
CA GLU A 147 -26.34 -13.82 -20.47
C GLU A 147 -27.17 -12.90 -19.57
N ASN A 148 -26.81 -12.78 -18.29
CA ASN A 148 -27.50 -11.90 -17.34
C ASN A 148 -27.00 -10.45 -17.37
N MET A 149 -25.95 -10.13 -18.13
CA MET A 149 -25.54 -8.74 -18.36
C MET A 149 -26.39 -8.08 -19.43
N SER A 150 -26.75 -6.82 -19.17
CA SER A 150 -27.28 -5.92 -20.19
C SER A 150 -26.25 -5.69 -21.32
N PRO A 151 -26.70 -5.26 -22.51
CA PRO A 151 -25.79 -4.93 -23.61
C PRO A 151 -24.77 -3.84 -23.25
N GLU A 152 -25.15 -2.89 -22.40
CA GLU A 152 -24.27 -1.82 -21.92
C GLU A 152 -23.16 -2.39 -21.02
N GLU A 153 -23.53 -3.16 -19.99
CA GLU A 153 -22.57 -3.81 -19.08
C GLU A 153 -21.62 -4.74 -19.83
N ARG A 154 -22.12 -5.51 -20.81
CA ARG A 154 -21.30 -6.42 -21.61
C ARG A 154 -20.24 -5.69 -22.44
N ASN A 155 -20.48 -4.42 -22.78
CA ASN A 155 -19.53 -3.57 -23.49
C ASN A 155 -18.59 -2.83 -22.52
N ASP A 156 -19.02 -2.61 -21.28
CA ASP A 156 -18.30 -1.88 -20.24
C ASP A 156 -17.75 -2.78 -19.11
N ALA A 157 -17.48 -4.05 -19.41
CA ALA A 157 -16.93 -5.01 -18.46
C ALA A 157 -15.73 -5.78 -19.01
N VAL A 158 -14.79 -6.09 -18.10
CA VAL A 158 -13.69 -7.05 -18.33
C VAL A 158 -13.81 -8.17 -17.31
N ILE A 159 -13.68 -9.41 -17.79
CA ILE A 159 -13.64 -10.61 -16.93
C ILE A 159 -12.20 -11.12 -16.91
N ILE A 160 -11.65 -11.26 -15.71
CA ILE A 160 -10.31 -11.82 -15.45
C ILE A 160 -10.51 -13.18 -14.80
N VAL A 161 -10.02 -14.24 -15.45
CA VAL A 161 -10.11 -15.61 -14.91
C VAL A 161 -8.75 -16.02 -14.38
N PHE A 162 -8.71 -16.41 -13.11
CA PHE A 162 -7.53 -17.02 -12.49
C PHE A 162 -7.76 -18.53 -12.39
N ILE A 163 -6.89 -19.32 -13.03
CA ILE A 163 -6.92 -20.78 -12.97
C ILE A 163 -5.79 -21.24 -12.05
N ALA A 164 -6.15 -21.63 -10.84
CA ALA A 164 -5.24 -22.33 -9.94
C ALA A 164 -5.04 -23.77 -10.42
N GLU A 165 -3.80 -24.24 -10.33
CA GLU A 165 -3.37 -25.59 -10.70
C GLU A 165 -3.92 -26.65 -9.73
#